data_AF-A0AAV2YZ87-F1
#
_entry.id   AF-A0AAV2YZ87-F1
#
_cell.length_a   1.000
_cell.length_b   1.000
_cell.length_c   1.000
_cell.angle_alpha   90.00
_cell.angle_beta   90.00
_cell.angle_gamma   90.00
#
_symmetry.space_group_name_H-M   'P 1'
#
loop_
_entity.id
_entity.type
_entity.pdbx_description
1 polymer ?
#
loop_
_entity_poly.entity_id
_entity_poly.type
_entity_poly.pdbx_seq_one_letter_code
_entity_poly.pdbx_strand_id
1 'polypeptide(L)'
;MASPPASPSKNEHVYKVILIGSAAVGKTNLLSVAARGQQFDQTSAPTLQPEFATVKVPRPDWKFGEPNQFLTAQVWDTAGQERYQAISSSHYRRAHGALMVFDVTSKASFKEIYPGVQGGAQWFRALKENVDQSLLAAVMLVENKTDLLGPKNERLATHVQEEEVKKLLAEAVFKDPKEGLGWLYEGDPKETIPFRIANSLMYARTSALRNHCELYELNEKGLFVNDLMKKVQKQALEYEKTLGVETIAQALEALVLRIYARSKNMELGGTKPSGRAFKVHEPVQEEALRDGSCCG
;
A
#
# COMPACT_ATOMS: atom_id res chain seq x y z
N MET A 1 17.06 11.23 29.17
CA MET A 1 16.50 12.36 28.39
C MET A 1 16.74 12.05 26.92
N ALA A 2 15.70 11.81 26.13
CA ALA A 2 15.84 11.59 24.69
C ALA A 2 16.08 12.95 24.01
N SER A 3 17.12 13.03 23.17
CA SER A 3 17.41 14.23 22.37
C SER A 3 16.23 14.55 21.45
N PRO A 4 15.89 15.84 21.24
CA PRO A 4 14.87 16.20 20.27
C PRO A 4 15.28 15.72 18.87
N PRO A 5 14.32 15.33 18.01
CA PRO A 5 14.64 14.93 16.65
C PRO A 5 15.33 16.11 15.93
N ALA A 6 16.53 15.85 15.39
CA ALA A 6 17.29 16.84 14.65
C ALA A 6 16.45 17.45 13.53
N SER A 7 16.47 18.78 13.39
CA SER A 7 15.84 19.46 12.26
C SER A 7 16.50 19.01 10.96
N PRO A 8 15.72 18.78 9.89
CA PRO A 8 16.27 18.34 8.62
C PRO A 8 17.28 19.35 8.09
N SER A 9 18.40 18.86 7.55
CA SER A 9 19.41 19.75 6.96
C SER A 9 18.83 20.50 5.74
N LYS A 10 19.44 21.61 5.33
CA LYS A 10 18.94 22.52 4.27
C LYS A 10 18.67 21.85 2.91
N ASN A 11 19.18 20.63 2.69
CA ASN A 11 19.02 19.82 1.48
C ASN A 11 18.37 18.44 1.72
N GLU A 12 17.82 18.19 2.91
CA GLU A 12 17.18 16.91 3.23
C GLU A 12 15.71 16.92 2.80
N HIS A 13 15.39 16.10 1.80
CA HIS A 13 14.02 15.95 1.33
C HIS A 13 13.22 15.09 2.32
N VAL A 14 12.10 15.62 2.81
CA VAL A 14 11.20 14.93 3.73
C VAL A 14 9.95 14.45 2.99
N TYR A 15 9.77 13.12 2.95
CA TYR A 15 8.59 12.50 2.34
C TYR A 15 7.42 12.48 3.32
N LYS A 16 6.38 13.24 3.01
CA LYS A 16 5.11 13.20 3.74
C LYS A 16 4.26 11.99 3.33
N VAL A 17 3.94 11.12 4.28
CA VAL A 17 2.98 10.00 4.14
C VAL A 17 1.83 10.24 5.11
N ILE A 18 0.59 10.01 4.67
CA ILE A 18 -0.60 10.16 5.51
C ILE A 18 -1.24 8.81 5.81
N LEU A 19 -1.64 8.57 7.07
CA LEU A 19 -2.49 7.44 7.44
C LEU A 19 -3.95 7.88 7.40
N ILE A 20 -4.78 7.17 6.64
CA ILE A 20 -6.21 7.43 6.49
C ILE A 20 -7.01 6.16 6.71
N GLY A 21 -8.24 6.29 7.19
CA GLY A 21 -9.11 5.16 7.52
C GLY A 21 -9.97 5.45 8.75
N SER A 22 -10.98 4.63 8.99
CA SER A 22 -11.97 4.86 10.06
C SER A 22 -11.36 4.92 11.46
N ALA A 23 -12.14 5.41 12.42
CA ALA A 23 -11.81 5.33 13.84
C ALA A 23 -11.64 3.87 14.27
N ALA A 24 -10.74 3.64 15.22
CA ALA A 24 -10.48 2.32 15.82
C ALA A 24 -9.97 1.20 14.88
N VAL A 25 -9.64 1.49 13.61
CA VAL A 25 -9.01 0.50 12.69
C VAL A 25 -7.56 0.16 13.06
N GLY A 26 -6.96 0.94 13.97
CA GLY A 26 -5.62 0.66 14.53
C GLY A 26 -4.47 1.48 13.93
N LYS A 27 -4.74 2.62 13.29
CA LYS A 27 -3.75 3.53 12.67
C LYS A 27 -2.62 3.93 13.64
N THR A 28 -2.97 4.41 14.83
CA THR A 28 -2.02 4.82 15.87
C THR A 28 -1.12 3.68 16.32
N ASN A 29 -1.70 2.50 16.58
CA ASN A 29 -0.93 1.31 16.98
C ASN A 29 -0.02 0.82 15.84
N LEU A 30 -0.49 0.82 14.60
CA LEU A 30 0.36 0.52 13.43
C LEU A 30 1.56 1.45 13.38
N LEU A 31 1.35 2.75 13.54
CA LEU A 31 2.43 3.74 13.49
C LEU A 31 3.40 3.60 14.66
N SER A 32 2.89 3.40 15.88
CA SER A 32 3.71 3.21 17.07
C SER A 32 4.62 1.98 16.95
N VAL A 33 4.09 0.86 16.46
CA VAL A 33 4.87 -0.37 16.26
C VAL A 33 5.87 -0.20 15.11
N ALA A 34 5.45 0.34 13.97
CA ALA A 34 6.27 0.43 12.77
C ALA A 34 7.39 1.48 12.86
N ALA A 35 7.08 2.68 13.37
CA ALA A 35 8.00 3.82 13.34
C ALA A 35 8.72 4.05 14.66
N ARG A 36 8.08 3.72 15.80
CA ARG A 36 8.62 4.01 17.14
C ARG A 36 9.18 2.76 17.82
N GLY A 37 9.02 1.57 17.23
CA GLY A 37 9.41 0.30 17.84
C GLY A 37 8.70 0.04 19.17
N GLN A 38 7.55 0.68 19.39
CA GLN A 38 6.77 0.56 20.62
C GLN A 38 5.98 -0.73 20.61
N GLN A 39 5.66 -1.23 21.81
CA GLN A 39 4.73 -2.34 21.96
C GLN A 39 3.30 -1.87 21.63
N PHE A 40 2.48 -2.80 21.16
CA PHE A 40 1.07 -2.56 20.94
C PHE A 40 0.36 -2.16 22.25
N ASP A 41 -0.47 -1.12 22.17
CA ASP A 41 -1.25 -0.62 23.30
C ASP A 41 -2.75 -0.88 23.08
N GLN A 42 -3.32 -1.81 23.86
CA GLN A 42 -4.76 -2.11 23.85
C GLN A 42 -5.61 -0.95 24.37
N THR A 43 -5.03 -0.08 25.19
CA THR A 43 -5.70 1.04 25.84
C THR A 43 -5.47 2.37 25.12
N SER A 44 -4.96 2.32 23.88
CA SER A 44 -4.64 3.52 23.10
C SER A 44 -5.84 4.46 23.03
N ALA A 45 -5.68 5.67 23.59
CA ALA A 45 -6.73 6.68 23.59
C ALA A 45 -7.06 7.12 22.14
N PRO A 46 -8.30 7.57 21.87
CA PRO A 46 -8.64 8.15 20.57
C PRO A 46 -7.70 9.31 20.22
N THR A 47 -7.17 9.31 19.01
CA THR A 47 -6.33 10.41 18.50
C THR A 47 -7.17 11.69 18.43
N LEU A 48 -6.80 12.70 19.21
CA LEU A 48 -7.47 14.01 19.22
C LEU A 48 -6.80 15.01 18.29
N GLN A 49 -5.47 14.91 18.15
CA GLN A 49 -4.67 15.82 17.35
C GLN A 49 -3.83 15.02 16.35
N PRO A 50 -3.63 15.54 15.12
CA PRO A 50 -2.70 14.95 14.16
C PRO A 50 -1.29 14.95 14.73
N GLU A 51 -0.67 13.78 14.77
CA GLU A 51 0.73 13.60 15.10
C GLU A 51 1.46 12.97 13.93
N PHE A 52 2.78 13.10 13.88
CA PHE A 52 3.58 12.33 12.95
C PHE A 52 4.71 11.59 13.66
N ALA A 53 5.09 10.45 13.10
CA ALA A 53 6.34 9.80 13.42
C ALA A 53 7.34 10.02 12.28
N THR A 54 8.62 10.15 12.64
CA THR A 54 9.70 10.24 11.66
C THR A 54 10.30 8.86 11.45
N VAL A 55 10.34 8.42 10.20
CA VAL A 55 10.93 7.15 9.77
C VAL A 55 12.14 7.46 8.92
N LYS A 56 13.27 6.81 9.22
CA LYS A 56 14.51 6.94 8.46
C LYS A 56 14.80 5.63 7.74
N VAL A 57 14.90 5.70 6.43
CA VAL A 57 15.13 4.55 5.55
C VAL A 57 16.51 4.70 4.90
N PRO A 58 17.38 3.67 4.92
CA PRO A 58 18.66 3.72 4.21
C PRO A 58 18.46 4.07 2.74
N ARG A 59 19.18 5.08 2.25
CA ARG A 59 19.10 5.50 0.86
C ARG A 59 19.84 4.48 -0.04
N PRO A 60 19.19 3.84 -1.03
CA PRO A 60 19.78 2.72 -1.78
C PRO A 60 21.00 3.07 -2.62
N ASP A 61 21.05 4.29 -3.15
CA ASP A 61 22.11 4.79 -4.03
C ASP A 61 23.14 5.67 -3.31
N TRP A 62 23.07 5.73 -1.97
CA TRP A 62 24.01 6.52 -1.19
C TRP A 62 25.40 5.90 -1.21
N LYS A 63 26.42 6.77 -1.29
CA LYS A 63 27.84 6.38 -1.24
C LYS A 63 28.52 7.01 -0.03
N PHE A 64 29.52 6.30 0.51
CA PHE A 64 30.32 6.80 1.62
C PHE A 64 30.92 8.18 1.29
N GLY A 65 30.72 9.16 2.18
CA GLY A 65 31.14 10.54 1.99
C GLY A 65 30.08 11.46 1.39
N GLU A 66 28.95 10.94 0.90
CA GLU A 66 27.81 11.77 0.47
C GLU A 66 26.94 12.20 1.67
N PRO A 67 26.31 13.39 1.65
CA PRO A 67 25.31 13.76 2.64
C PRO A 67 24.01 12.95 2.46
N ASN A 68 23.14 12.97 3.47
CA ASN A 68 21.80 12.35 3.43
C ASN A 68 21.83 10.83 3.16
N GLN A 69 22.51 10.09 4.04
CA GLN A 69 22.53 8.61 4.06
C GLN A 69 21.14 7.99 4.19
N PHE A 70 20.21 8.72 4.78
CA PHE A 70 18.83 8.26 5.00
C PHE A 70 17.84 9.12 4.23
N LEU A 71 16.81 8.45 3.73
CA LEU A 71 15.56 9.05 3.32
C LEU A 71 14.72 9.29 4.57
N THR A 72 14.25 10.52 4.76
CA THR A 72 13.41 10.87 5.90
C THR A 72 11.96 10.94 5.46
N ALA A 73 11.10 10.16 6.11
CA ALA A 73 9.65 10.20 5.91
C ALA A 73 8.95 10.64 7.20
N GLN A 74 7.97 11.52 7.07
CA GLN A 74 7.04 11.87 8.13
C GLN A 74 5.71 11.19 7.85
N VAL A 75 5.34 10.29 8.74
CA VAL A 75 4.11 9.51 8.64
C VAL A 75 3.10 10.11 9.60
N TRP A 76 2.07 10.74 9.06
CA TRP A 76 1.07 11.49 9.80
C TRP A 76 -0.09 10.59 10.19
N ASP A 77 -0.30 10.38 11.49
CA ASP A 77 -1.49 9.74 12.05
C ASP A 77 -2.58 10.79 12.23
N THR A 78 -3.71 10.59 11.55
CA THR A 78 -4.90 11.45 11.68
C THR A 78 -5.96 10.77 12.53
N ALA A 79 -6.74 11.60 13.23
CA ALA A 79 -7.87 11.14 14.01
C ALA A 79 -8.92 10.49 13.12
N GLY A 80 -9.12 9.16 13.21
CA GLY A 80 -10.05 8.37 12.39
C GLY A 80 -11.55 8.74 12.40
N GLN A 81 -11.91 9.77 13.16
CA GLN A 81 -13.24 10.37 13.20
C GLN A 81 -13.38 11.54 12.22
N GLU A 82 -12.36 11.80 11.41
CA GLU A 82 -12.21 12.96 10.55
C GLU A 82 -13.17 12.98 9.36
N ARG A 83 -14.02 11.95 9.21
CA ARG A 83 -15.09 11.84 8.21
C ARG A 83 -16.13 12.95 8.25
N TYR A 84 -16.35 13.60 9.39
CA TYR A 84 -17.51 14.48 9.61
C TYR A 84 -17.19 15.96 9.79
N GLN A 85 -15.92 16.30 9.91
CA GLN A 85 -15.49 17.69 9.99
C GLN A 85 -14.42 17.86 8.95
N ALA A 86 -14.52 18.95 8.18
CA ALA A 86 -13.51 19.40 7.25
C ALA A 86 -12.11 19.17 7.82
N ILE A 87 -11.50 18.02 7.49
CA ILE A 87 -10.06 17.91 7.53
C ILE A 87 -9.65 19.04 6.64
N SER A 88 -9.02 20.06 7.23
CA SER A 88 -8.43 21.12 6.44
C SER A 88 -7.63 20.39 5.36
N SER A 89 -8.00 20.60 4.10
CA SER A 89 -7.36 19.98 2.92
C SER A 89 -5.82 20.06 3.00
N SER A 90 -5.30 20.98 3.83
CA SER A 90 -3.95 21.02 4.37
C SER A 90 -3.32 19.68 4.79
N HIS A 91 -4.05 18.73 5.38
CA HIS A 91 -3.47 17.44 5.79
C HIS A 91 -3.10 16.59 4.58
N TYR A 92 -3.92 16.59 3.54
CA TYR A 92 -3.67 15.89 2.28
C TYR A 92 -2.68 16.62 1.39
N ARG A 93 -2.62 17.97 1.48
CA ARG A 93 -1.68 18.77 0.68
C ARG A 93 -0.25 18.26 0.83
N ARG A 94 0.41 18.14 -0.33
CA ARG A 94 1.81 17.71 -0.48
C ARG A 94 2.11 16.34 0.14
N ALA A 95 1.10 15.46 0.27
CA ALA A 95 1.36 14.06 0.58
C ALA A 95 2.02 13.40 -0.64
N HIS A 96 3.12 12.69 -0.38
CA HIS A 96 3.83 11.90 -1.40
C HIS A 96 3.33 10.45 -1.41
N GLY A 97 2.69 9.99 -0.34
CA GLY A 97 2.03 8.70 -0.31
C GLY A 97 0.99 8.59 0.80
N ALA A 98 0.24 7.49 0.79
CA ALA A 98 -0.81 7.24 1.76
C ALA A 98 -0.85 5.77 2.21
N LEU A 99 -1.15 5.55 3.48
CA LEU A 99 -1.51 4.27 4.07
C LEU A 99 -3.02 4.30 4.35
N MET A 100 -3.77 3.48 3.63
CA MET A 100 -5.22 3.42 3.72
C MET A 100 -5.64 2.18 4.51
N VAL A 101 -6.03 2.37 5.76
CA VAL A 101 -6.18 1.29 6.74
C VAL A 101 -7.64 0.94 6.96
N PHE A 102 -7.97 -0.35 6.94
CA PHE A 102 -9.24 -0.88 7.41
C PHE A 102 -9.03 -2.02 8.39
N ASP A 103 -10.07 -2.32 9.17
CA ASP A 103 -10.11 -3.44 10.10
C ASP A 103 -10.77 -4.63 9.41
N VAL A 104 -10.06 -5.75 9.31
CA VAL A 104 -10.56 -6.97 8.64
C VAL A 104 -11.87 -7.49 9.25
N THR A 105 -12.10 -7.23 10.54
CA THR A 105 -13.29 -7.65 11.28
C THR A 105 -14.49 -6.74 11.03
N SER A 106 -14.28 -5.56 10.44
CA SER A 106 -15.30 -4.53 10.25
C SER A 106 -15.55 -4.23 8.77
N LYS A 107 -16.58 -4.86 8.21
CA LYS A 107 -17.10 -4.52 6.86
C LYS A 107 -17.45 -3.05 6.70
N ALA A 108 -17.90 -2.38 7.77
CA ALA A 108 -18.19 -0.95 7.73
C ALA A 108 -16.93 -0.13 7.43
N SER A 109 -15.81 -0.44 8.10
CA SER A 109 -14.54 0.26 7.85
C SER A 109 -14.04 0.08 6.40
N PHE A 110 -14.22 -1.12 5.84
CA PHE A 110 -13.86 -1.41 4.45
C PHE A 110 -14.76 -0.69 3.43
N LYS A 111 -16.06 -0.60 3.69
CA LYS A 111 -16.99 0.16 2.83
C LYS A 111 -16.67 1.66 2.77
N GLU A 112 -15.99 2.20 3.76
CA GLU A 112 -15.51 3.58 3.76
C GLU A 112 -14.19 3.74 2.97
N ILE A 113 -13.41 2.68 2.82
CA ILE A 113 -12.29 2.71 1.87
C ILE A 113 -12.84 2.76 0.45
N TYR A 114 -13.78 1.87 0.13
CA TYR A 114 -14.15 1.50 -1.22
C TYR A 114 -15.17 2.44 -1.91
N PRO A 115 -14.82 3.08 -3.05
CA PRO A 115 -15.71 4.00 -3.79
C PRO A 115 -16.93 3.37 -4.47
N GLY A 116 -16.93 2.04 -4.67
CA GLY A 116 -17.99 1.32 -5.39
C GLY A 116 -19.27 1.07 -4.59
N VAL A 117 -19.33 1.54 -3.33
CA VAL A 117 -20.51 1.41 -2.46
C VAL A 117 -21.18 2.77 -2.31
N GLN A 118 -22.45 2.87 -2.72
CA GLN A 118 -23.24 4.08 -2.49
C GLN A 118 -23.35 4.38 -0.99
N GLY A 119 -23.12 5.64 -0.60
CA GLY A 119 -23.36 6.14 0.77
C GLY A 119 -22.18 6.04 1.75
N GLY A 120 -20.98 5.62 1.34
CA GLY A 120 -19.78 5.62 2.18
C GLY A 120 -19.03 6.96 2.21
N ALA A 121 -18.34 7.27 3.31
CA ALA A 121 -17.25 8.26 3.29
C ALA A 121 -16.12 7.66 2.47
N GLN A 122 -15.75 8.23 1.33
CA GLN A 122 -14.87 7.56 0.35
C GLN A 122 -13.41 7.99 0.54
N TRP A 123 -12.61 7.27 1.31
CA TRP A 123 -11.21 7.65 1.56
C TRP A 123 -10.37 7.78 0.28
N PHE A 124 -10.61 6.93 -0.72
CA PHE A 124 -10.00 7.07 -2.05
C PHE A 124 -10.39 8.38 -2.74
N ARG A 125 -11.67 8.77 -2.67
CA ARG A 125 -12.14 10.03 -3.26
C ARG A 125 -11.56 11.23 -2.53
N ALA A 126 -11.57 11.22 -1.20
CA ALA A 126 -10.96 12.27 -0.39
C ALA A 126 -9.46 12.42 -0.69
N LEU A 127 -8.73 11.30 -0.79
CA LEU A 127 -7.33 11.31 -1.19
C LEU A 127 -7.15 11.95 -2.57
N LYS A 128 -7.94 11.52 -3.56
CA LYS A 128 -7.89 12.03 -4.94
C LYS A 128 -8.21 13.52 -5.06
N GLU A 129 -9.23 13.99 -4.35
CA GLU A 129 -9.71 15.38 -4.43
C GLU A 129 -8.81 16.37 -3.68
N ASN A 130 -8.05 15.91 -2.68
CA ASN A 130 -7.30 16.80 -1.80
C ASN A 130 -5.76 16.69 -1.94
N VAL A 131 -5.25 15.62 -2.55
CA VAL A 131 -3.81 15.48 -2.80
C VAL A 131 -3.42 16.08 -4.15
N ASP A 132 -2.18 16.54 -4.23
CA ASP A 132 -1.58 16.88 -5.51
C ASP A 132 -1.25 15.59 -6.26
N GLN A 133 -1.96 15.32 -7.36
CA GLN A 133 -1.79 14.10 -8.17
C GLN A 133 -0.39 13.98 -8.79
N SER A 134 0.29 15.11 -8.98
CA SER A 134 1.68 15.12 -9.44
C SER A 134 2.61 14.56 -8.36
N LEU A 135 2.33 14.87 -7.09
CA LEU A 135 3.16 14.45 -5.95
C LEU A 135 2.81 13.06 -5.40
N LEU A 136 1.56 12.61 -5.53
CA LEU A 136 1.12 11.32 -5.00
C LEU A 136 1.83 10.17 -5.74
N ALA A 137 2.78 9.57 -5.06
CA ALA A 137 3.70 8.60 -5.63
C ALA A 137 3.27 7.15 -5.45
N ALA A 138 2.76 6.80 -4.27
CA ALA A 138 2.37 5.44 -3.92
C ALA A 138 1.26 5.44 -2.86
N VAL A 139 0.34 4.49 -2.98
CA VAL A 139 -0.68 4.21 -1.98
C VAL A 139 -0.54 2.76 -1.53
N MET A 140 -0.71 2.51 -0.22
CA MET A 140 -0.77 1.15 0.32
C MET A 140 -2.11 0.95 1.01
N LEU A 141 -2.89 -0.02 0.52
CA LEU A 141 -4.06 -0.52 1.21
C LEU A 141 -3.61 -1.46 2.33
N VAL A 142 -4.05 -1.21 3.56
CA VAL A 142 -3.65 -1.97 4.75
C VAL A 142 -4.87 -2.64 5.36
N GLU A 143 -4.90 -3.96 5.26
CA GLU A 143 -5.83 -4.82 6.01
C GLU A 143 -5.24 -5.10 7.38
N ASN A 144 -5.79 -4.47 8.42
CA ASN A 144 -5.27 -4.59 9.77
C ASN A 144 -6.08 -5.55 10.65
N LYS A 145 -5.47 -5.93 11.78
CA LYS A 145 -6.00 -6.85 12.80
C LYS A 145 -6.18 -8.28 12.31
N THR A 146 -5.28 -8.72 11.43
CA THR A 146 -5.31 -10.10 10.89
C THR A 146 -5.07 -11.16 11.97
N ASP A 147 -4.58 -10.77 13.15
CA ASP A 147 -4.51 -11.63 14.33
C ASP A 147 -5.88 -12.10 14.84
N LEU A 148 -6.96 -11.39 14.49
CA LEU A 148 -8.34 -11.75 14.83
C LEU A 148 -8.99 -12.71 13.84
N LEU A 149 -8.30 -13.08 12.75
CA LEU A 149 -8.75 -14.11 11.83
C LEU A 149 -8.60 -15.51 12.43
N GLY A 150 -9.37 -16.46 11.91
CA GLY A 150 -9.27 -17.85 12.29
C GLY A 150 -7.93 -18.48 11.88
N PRO A 151 -7.66 -19.73 12.31
CA PRO A 151 -6.50 -20.49 11.87
C PRO A 151 -6.38 -20.47 10.34
N LYS A 152 -5.15 -20.32 9.83
CA LYS A 152 -4.87 -20.23 8.38
C LYS A 152 -5.61 -19.07 7.67
N ASN A 153 -5.89 -17.97 8.37
CA ASN A 153 -6.59 -16.79 7.86
C ASN A 153 -8.05 -17.04 7.44
N GLU A 154 -8.73 -17.98 8.10
CA GLU A 154 -10.17 -18.21 7.87
C GLU A 154 -10.99 -16.97 8.27
N ARG A 155 -11.92 -16.57 7.40
CA ARG A 155 -12.73 -15.35 7.53
C ARG A 155 -14.17 -15.72 7.87
N LEU A 156 -14.71 -15.17 8.97
CA LEU A 156 -16.15 -15.28 9.25
C LEU A 156 -16.95 -14.46 8.23
N ALA A 157 -18.22 -14.80 8.01
CA ALA A 157 -19.09 -14.07 7.08
C ALA A 157 -19.27 -12.57 7.42
N THR A 158 -19.06 -12.19 8.69
CA THR A 158 -19.09 -10.81 9.18
C THR A 158 -17.84 -10.02 8.85
N HIS A 159 -16.71 -10.69 8.60
CA HIS A 159 -15.43 -10.07 8.26
C HIS A 159 -15.39 -9.70 6.78
N VAL A 160 -14.50 -8.79 6.42
CA VAL A 160 -14.22 -8.45 5.02
C VAL A 160 -13.70 -9.69 4.31
N GLN A 161 -14.33 -10.07 3.20
CA GLN A 161 -13.95 -11.26 2.43
C GLN A 161 -12.80 -10.96 1.47
N GLU A 162 -12.00 -11.98 1.16
CA GLU A 162 -10.85 -11.82 0.26
C GLU A 162 -11.27 -11.38 -1.15
N GLU A 163 -12.39 -11.89 -1.65
CA GLU A 163 -12.94 -11.50 -2.95
C GLU A 163 -13.39 -10.02 -2.98
N GLU A 164 -13.86 -9.48 -1.85
CA GLU A 164 -14.17 -8.05 -1.73
C GLU A 164 -12.90 -7.20 -1.84
N VAL A 165 -11.80 -7.64 -1.21
CA VAL A 165 -10.49 -6.96 -1.30
C VAL A 165 -9.93 -7.04 -2.72
N LYS A 166 -9.96 -8.22 -3.36
CA LYS A 166 -9.51 -8.41 -4.75
C LYS A 166 -10.27 -7.49 -5.70
N LYS A 167 -11.59 -7.42 -5.56
CA LYS A 167 -12.44 -6.52 -6.34
C LYS A 167 -12.02 -5.06 -6.16
N LEU A 168 -11.81 -4.61 -4.92
CA LEU A 168 -11.34 -3.25 -4.65
C LEU A 168 -9.98 -2.99 -5.29
N LEU A 169 -9.01 -3.88 -5.12
CA LEU A 169 -7.67 -3.74 -5.71
C LEU A 169 -7.74 -3.63 -7.23
N ALA A 170 -8.65 -4.38 -7.86
CA ALA A 170 -8.87 -4.30 -9.30
C ALA A 170 -9.48 -2.95 -9.71
N GLU A 171 -10.54 -2.50 -9.03
CA GLU A 171 -11.25 -1.27 -9.37
C GLU A 171 -10.49 0.02 -9.00
N ALA A 172 -9.65 -0.03 -7.97
CA ALA A 172 -8.77 1.08 -7.61
C ALA A 172 -7.73 1.36 -8.71
N VAL A 173 -7.35 0.31 -9.44
CA VAL A 173 -6.37 0.36 -10.54
C VAL A 173 -7.06 0.57 -11.90
N PHE A 174 -8.27 0.03 -12.10
CA PHE A 174 -9.03 0.14 -13.35
C PHE A 174 -10.45 0.63 -13.12
N LYS A 175 -10.81 1.74 -13.78
CA LYS A 175 -12.21 2.08 -13.98
C LYS A 175 -12.66 1.41 -15.28
N ASP A 176 -13.96 1.43 -15.58
CA ASP A 176 -14.50 0.92 -16.85
C ASP A 176 -13.55 1.25 -18.02
N PRO A 177 -13.20 0.28 -18.91
CA PRO A 177 -12.37 0.53 -20.09
C PRO A 177 -12.78 1.74 -20.94
N LYS A 178 -14.05 2.16 -20.87
CA LYS A 178 -14.59 3.37 -21.53
C LYS A 178 -14.29 4.67 -20.80
N GLU A 179 -14.07 4.62 -19.48
CA GLU A 179 -13.83 5.77 -18.60
C GLU A 179 -12.36 5.95 -18.19
N GLY A 180 -11.49 4.95 -18.41
CA GLY A 180 -10.03 5.06 -18.25
C GLY A 180 -9.45 4.23 -17.10
N LEU A 181 -8.25 4.59 -16.64
CA LEU A 181 -7.62 3.96 -15.46
C LEU A 181 -8.36 4.32 -14.16
N GLY A 182 -8.15 3.52 -13.11
CA GLY A 182 -8.93 3.53 -11.87
C GLY A 182 -8.82 4.78 -11.02
N TRP A 183 -9.25 4.68 -9.76
CA TRP A 183 -9.35 5.82 -8.85
C TRP A 183 -8.03 6.57 -8.60
N LEU A 184 -6.89 5.91 -8.77
CA LEU A 184 -5.56 6.52 -8.57
C LEU A 184 -5.00 7.23 -9.81
N TYR A 185 -5.54 6.98 -11.02
CA TYR A 185 -5.04 7.58 -12.26
C TYR A 185 -6.19 7.87 -13.23
N GLU A 186 -6.31 9.12 -13.65
CA GLU A 186 -7.16 9.49 -14.79
C GLU A 186 -6.28 9.53 -16.04
N GLY A 187 -6.60 8.73 -17.05
CA GLY A 187 -5.85 8.69 -18.31
C GLY A 187 -6.27 7.54 -19.20
N ASP A 188 -6.01 7.68 -20.51
CA ASP A 188 -6.19 6.58 -21.46
C ASP A 188 -5.19 5.46 -21.08
N PRO A 189 -5.66 4.22 -20.86
CA PRO A 189 -4.79 3.07 -20.64
C PRO A 189 -3.69 2.89 -21.70
N LYS A 190 -3.92 3.36 -22.94
CA LYS A 190 -2.95 3.32 -24.05
C LYS A 190 -1.82 4.33 -23.90
N GLU A 191 -2.09 5.46 -23.26
CA GLU A 191 -1.13 6.54 -23.04
C GLU A 191 -0.40 6.40 -21.70
N THR A 192 -0.84 5.47 -20.86
CA THR A 192 -0.29 5.30 -19.52
C THR A 192 0.85 4.29 -19.52
N ILE A 193 1.95 4.70 -18.91
CA ILE A 193 3.11 3.84 -18.68
C ILE A 193 2.72 2.72 -17.69
N PRO A 194 2.78 1.42 -18.07
CA PRO A 194 2.44 0.29 -17.22
C PRO A 194 3.06 0.30 -15.82
N PHE A 195 4.30 0.78 -15.74
CA PHE A 195 5.02 0.94 -14.48
C PHE A 195 4.27 1.84 -13.48
N ARG A 196 3.56 2.89 -13.93
CA ARG A 196 2.78 3.76 -13.04
C ARG A 196 1.58 3.04 -12.42
N ILE A 197 1.01 2.10 -13.16
CA ILE A 197 -0.13 1.27 -12.75
C ILE A 197 0.33 0.20 -11.76
N ALA A 198 1.42 -0.52 -12.06
CA ALA A 198 1.99 -1.54 -11.19
C ALA A 198 2.39 -1.02 -9.81
N ASN A 199 2.87 0.22 -9.79
CA ASN A 199 3.43 0.87 -8.61
C ASN A 199 2.43 1.79 -7.91
N SER A 200 1.16 1.77 -8.34
CA SER A 200 0.12 2.64 -7.83
C SER A 200 -0.37 2.26 -6.44
N LEU A 201 -0.55 0.96 -6.23
CA LEU A 201 -1.26 0.40 -5.11
C LEU A 201 -0.53 -0.84 -4.61
N MET A 202 -0.02 -0.75 -3.40
CA MET A 202 0.51 -1.87 -2.64
C MET A 202 -0.61 -2.39 -1.73
N TYR A 203 -0.58 -3.67 -1.36
CA TYR A 203 -1.53 -4.26 -0.42
C TYR A 203 -0.78 -4.94 0.71
N ALA A 204 -1.11 -4.60 1.95
CA ALA A 204 -0.49 -5.17 3.13
C ALA A 204 -1.54 -5.80 4.04
N ARG A 205 -1.28 -7.03 4.51
CA ARG A 205 -2.00 -7.68 5.61
C ARG A 205 -1.18 -7.50 6.88
N THR A 206 -1.75 -6.92 7.92
CA THR A 206 -0.99 -6.52 9.11
C THR A 206 -1.67 -6.94 10.41
N SER A 207 -0.83 -7.26 11.39
CA SER A 207 -1.20 -7.30 12.80
C SER A 207 -0.25 -6.42 13.59
N ALA A 208 -0.75 -5.26 14.03
CA ALA A 208 -0.02 -4.39 14.96
C ALA A 208 0.32 -5.14 16.26
N LEU A 209 -0.60 -5.97 16.76
CA LEU A 209 -0.42 -6.77 17.98
C LEU A 209 0.78 -7.71 17.87
N ARG A 210 0.97 -8.36 16.70
CA ARG A 210 2.03 -9.33 16.47
C ARG A 210 3.29 -8.73 15.80
N ASN A 211 3.29 -7.43 15.51
CA ASN A 211 4.26 -6.77 14.61
C ASN A 211 4.51 -7.58 13.32
N HIS A 212 3.44 -8.08 12.72
CA HIS A 212 3.51 -8.92 11.54
C HIS A 212 2.94 -8.19 10.32
N CYS A 213 3.57 -8.36 9.17
CA CYS A 213 3.10 -7.86 7.89
C CYS A 213 3.36 -8.88 6.78
N GLU A 214 2.38 -9.05 5.89
CA GLU A 214 2.60 -9.60 4.56
C GLU A 214 2.35 -8.50 3.54
N LEU A 215 3.35 -8.18 2.74
CA LEU A 215 3.23 -7.20 1.67
C LEU A 215 2.98 -7.92 0.33
N TYR A 216 2.09 -7.36 -0.46
CA TYR A 216 1.75 -7.83 -1.80
C TYR A 216 1.79 -6.68 -2.80
N GLU A 217 2.33 -6.93 -3.97
CA GLU A 217 2.55 -5.93 -5.02
C GLU A 217 2.11 -6.46 -6.38
N LEU A 218 1.67 -5.57 -7.27
CA LEU A 218 1.21 -5.98 -8.60
C LEU A 218 2.39 -6.47 -9.46
N ASN A 219 2.25 -7.64 -10.08
CA ASN A 219 3.30 -8.16 -10.95
C ASN A 219 3.41 -7.32 -12.24
N GLU A 220 4.61 -6.78 -12.50
CA GLU A 220 4.93 -6.01 -13.71
C GLU A 220 4.97 -6.87 -14.98
N LYS A 221 5.21 -8.17 -14.87
CA LYS A 221 5.23 -9.10 -16.01
C LYS A 221 3.82 -9.23 -16.60
N GLY A 222 3.66 -8.82 -17.86
CA GLY A 222 2.37 -8.84 -18.56
C GLY A 222 1.49 -7.62 -18.28
N LEU A 223 2.08 -6.51 -17.81
CA LEU A 223 1.42 -5.19 -17.83
C LEU A 223 1.74 -4.41 -19.12
N PHE A 224 2.33 -5.02 -20.17
CA PHE A 224 2.36 -4.37 -21.49
C PHE A 224 0.96 -3.91 -21.86
N VAL A 225 0.81 -2.73 -22.46
CA VAL A 225 -0.51 -2.10 -22.70
C VAL A 225 -1.54 -3.07 -23.29
N ASN A 226 -1.12 -3.93 -24.23
CA ASN A 226 -2.00 -4.94 -24.85
C ASN A 226 -2.43 -6.07 -23.90
N ASP A 227 -1.56 -6.52 -23.00
CA ASP A 227 -1.87 -7.55 -22.00
C ASP A 227 -2.62 -6.97 -20.81
N LEU A 228 -2.31 -5.72 -20.44
CA LEU A 228 -3.05 -4.92 -19.47
C LEU A 228 -4.52 -4.84 -19.88
N MET A 229 -4.81 -4.43 -21.12
CA MET A 229 -6.19 -4.33 -21.61
C MET A 229 -6.94 -5.67 -21.58
N LYS A 230 -6.26 -6.79 -21.84
CA LYS A 230 -6.85 -8.14 -21.70
C LYS A 230 -7.10 -8.51 -20.24
N LYS A 231 -6.17 -8.18 -19.33
CA LYS A 231 -6.31 -8.42 -17.89
C LYS A 231 -7.40 -7.55 -17.27
N VAL A 232 -7.56 -6.31 -17.71
CA VAL A 232 -8.67 -5.41 -17.35
C VAL A 232 -10.01 -6.05 -17.71
N GLN A 233 -10.16 -6.49 -18.95
CA GLN A 233 -11.39 -7.15 -19.42
C GLN A 233 -11.73 -8.43 -18.64
N LYS A 234 -10.72 -9.11 -18.10
CA LYS A 234 -10.86 -10.35 -17.34
C LYS A 234 -10.83 -10.18 -15.81
N GLN A 235 -10.66 -8.95 -15.31
CA GLN A 235 -10.45 -8.66 -13.88
C GLN A 235 -9.36 -9.54 -13.22
N ALA A 236 -8.31 -9.89 -13.97
CA ALA A 236 -7.33 -10.90 -13.60
C ALA A 236 -6.00 -10.29 -13.09
N LEU A 237 -6.06 -9.30 -12.21
CA LEU A 237 -4.85 -8.74 -11.60
C LEU A 237 -4.32 -9.68 -10.52
N GLU A 238 -3.02 -9.94 -10.60
CA GLU A 238 -2.32 -10.81 -9.64
C GLU A 238 -1.38 -9.94 -8.79
N TYR A 239 -1.62 -9.97 -7.49
CA TYR A 239 -0.75 -9.39 -6.48
C TYR A 239 0.14 -10.50 -5.90
N GLU A 240 1.45 -10.32 -5.98
CA GLU A 240 2.43 -11.29 -5.52
C GLU A 240 3.00 -10.88 -4.16
N LYS A 241 3.21 -11.85 -3.28
CA LYS A 241 3.80 -11.61 -1.96
C LYS A 241 5.27 -11.18 -2.11
N THR A 242 5.61 -10.04 -1.53
CA THR A 242 6.99 -9.54 -1.47
C THR A 242 7.76 -10.29 -0.39
N LEU A 243 8.71 -11.14 -0.81
CA LEU A 243 9.53 -11.93 0.09
C LEU A 243 10.44 -11.04 0.96
N GLY A 244 10.59 -11.42 2.23
CA GLY A 244 11.44 -10.70 3.20
C GLY A 244 10.77 -9.51 3.89
N VAL A 245 9.53 -9.18 3.54
CA VAL A 245 8.70 -8.24 4.31
C VAL A 245 7.82 -9.03 5.26
N GLU A 246 8.19 -9.02 6.53
CA GLU A 246 7.52 -9.77 7.62
C GLU A 246 7.01 -8.86 8.73
N THR A 247 7.47 -7.61 8.77
CA THR A 247 7.14 -6.62 9.79
C THR A 247 6.55 -5.35 9.19
N ILE A 248 5.84 -4.59 10.01
CA ILE A 248 5.17 -3.35 9.57
C ILE A 248 6.20 -2.26 9.23
N ALA A 249 7.34 -2.25 9.94
CA ALA A 249 8.47 -1.37 9.64
C ALA A 249 9.04 -1.62 8.24
N GLN A 250 9.23 -2.89 7.85
CA GLN A 250 9.71 -3.25 6.52
C GLN A 250 8.72 -2.88 5.41
N ALA A 251 7.40 -3.03 5.65
CA ALA A 251 6.39 -2.59 4.70
C ALA A 251 6.39 -1.06 4.53
N LEU A 252 6.55 -0.32 5.63
CA LEU A 252 6.68 1.13 5.59
C LEU A 252 7.97 1.57 4.89
N GLU A 253 9.08 0.87 5.10
CA GLU A 253 10.33 1.06 4.37
C GLU A 253 10.12 0.87 2.86
N ALA A 254 9.46 -0.22 2.45
CA ALA A 254 9.15 -0.49 1.05
C ALA A 254 8.32 0.65 0.41
N LEU A 255 7.34 1.20 1.14
CA LEU A 255 6.55 2.35 0.69
C LEU A 255 7.43 3.59 0.47
N VAL A 256 8.32 3.91 1.42
CA VAL A 256 9.21 5.09 1.31
C VAL A 256 10.19 4.93 0.16
N LEU A 257 10.76 3.75 -0.03
CA LEU A 257 11.62 3.43 -1.18
C LEU A 257 10.87 3.56 -2.51
N ARG A 258 9.59 3.18 -2.55
CA ARG A 258 8.73 3.35 -3.73
C ARG A 258 8.50 4.82 -4.05
N ILE A 259 8.19 5.64 -3.04
CA ILE A 259 8.03 7.09 -3.18
C ILE A 259 9.33 7.72 -3.70
N TYR A 260 10.47 7.33 -3.14
CA TYR A 260 11.80 7.79 -3.54
C TYR A 260 12.14 7.47 -4.99
N ALA A 261 11.86 6.23 -5.42
CA ALA A 261 12.12 5.82 -6.80
C ALA A 261 11.36 6.70 -7.80
N ARG A 262 10.13 7.10 -7.47
CA ARG A 262 9.31 7.97 -8.32
C ARG A 262 9.76 9.43 -8.29
N SER A 263 10.17 9.96 -7.14
CA SER A 263 10.58 11.38 -7.03
C SER A 263 11.79 11.71 -7.90
N LYS A 264 12.62 10.72 -8.23
CA LYS A 264 13.76 10.88 -9.14
C LYS A 264 13.45 10.86 -10.63
N ASN A 265 12.32 10.30 -11.04
CA ASN A 265 11.99 10.11 -12.45
C ASN A 265 10.48 10.20 -12.66
N MET A 266 9.98 11.43 -12.73
CA MET A 266 8.55 11.70 -12.88
C MET A 266 8.12 11.81 -14.36
N GLU A 267 9.07 12.03 -15.28
CA GLU A 267 8.83 12.21 -16.72
C GLU A 267 9.46 11.13 -17.62
N LEU A 268 10.50 10.42 -17.13
CA LEU A 268 11.05 9.27 -17.84
C LEU A 268 10.30 8.01 -17.40
N GLY A 269 9.69 7.30 -18.35
CA GLY A 269 9.35 5.89 -18.16
C GLY A 269 10.62 5.12 -17.81
N GLY A 270 10.88 4.92 -16.51
CA GLY A 270 12.16 4.44 -16.00
C GLY A 270 12.13 2.96 -15.63
N THR A 271 13.15 2.24 -16.09
CA THR A 271 13.45 0.83 -15.80
C THR A 271 13.90 0.60 -14.35
N LYS A 272 13.47 -0.53 -13.80
CA LYS A 272 13.77 -1.14 -12.49
C LYS A 272 15.22 -0.94 -11.97
N PRO A 273 15.44 -0.76 -10.65
CA PRO A 273 16.69 -1.17 -10.01
C PRO A 273 16.84 -2.70 -10.12
N SER A 274 18.02 -3.17 -10.51
CA SER A 274 18.32 -4.60 -10.72
C SER A 274 17.96 -5.48 -9.53
N GLY A 275 17.18 -6.55 -9.77
CA GLY A 275 16.95 -7.64 -8.83
C GLY A 275 16.65 -8.93 -9.59
N ARG A 276 17.19 -10.08 -9.14
CA ARG A 276 17.00 -11.39 -9.78
C ARG A 276 15.55 -11.88 -9.63
N ALA A 277 15.03 -12.54 -10.66
CA ALA A 277 13.71 -13.16 -10.64
C ALA A 277 13.68 -14.33 -9.64
N PHE A 278 12.75 -14.28 -8.68
CA PHE A 278 12.38 -15.44 -7.88
C PHE A 278 11.43 -16.33 -8.72
N LYS A 279 11.60 -17.65 -8.65
CA LYS A 279 10.66 -18.64 -9.19
C LYS A 279 9.82 -19.17 -8.03
N VAL A 280 8.51 -19.19 -8.18
CA VAL A 280 7.61 -19.96 -7.30
C VAL A 280 7.26 -21.25 -8.04
N HIS A 281 7.33 -22.37 -7.31
CA HIS A 281 7.28 -23.75 -7.76
C HIS A 281 6.24 -24.07 -8.83
N GLU A 282 6.60 -24.97 -9.76
CA GLU A 282 5.64 -25.69 -10.59
C GLU A 282 4.71 -26.52 -9.69
N PRO A 283 3.41 -26.65 -10.04
CA PRO A 283 2.53 -27.57 -9.35
C PRO A 283 3.06 -28.99 -9.50
N VAL A 284 3.16 -29.74 -8.40
CA VAL A 284 3.30 -31.19 -8.48
C VAL A 284 2.03 -31.70 -9.18
N GLN A 285 2.16 -32.11 -10.44
CA GLN A 285 1.11 -32.81 -11.15
C GLN A 285 1.01 -34.21 -10.54
N GLU A 286 0.00 -34.44 -9.72
CA GLU A 286 -0.55 -35.77 -9.54
C GLU A 286 -1.37 -36.15 -10.78
N GLU A 287 -1.18 -37.40 -11.20
CA GLU A 287 -1.91 -38.16 -12.22
C GLU A 287 -1.43 -38.09 -13.68
N ALA A 288 -0.67 -39.12 -14.09
CA ALA A 288 -1.04 -40.04 -15.19
C ALA A 288 0.09 -41.05 -15.48
N LEU A 289 0.25 -42.06 -14.63
CA LEU A 289 0.86 -43.33 -15.05
C LEU A 289 -0.27 -44.27 -15.50
N ARG A 290 -0.86 -43.95 -16.65
CA ARG A 290 -1.53 -44.93 -17.51
C ARG A 290 -1.20 -44.65 -18.96
N ASP A 291 -0.69 -45.71 -19.58
CA ASP A 291 -0.57 -46.02 -21.00
C ASP A 291 0.56 -45.29 -21.76
N GLY A 292 1.55 -45.96 -22.36
CA GLY A 292 1.81 -47.38 -22.47
C GLY A 292 2.92 -47.69 -23.50
N SER A 293 3.44 -48.90 -23.38
CA SER A 293 4.06 -49.74 -24.43
C SER A 293 5.51 -49.51 -24.90
N CYS A 294 6.27 -50.60 -24.76
CA CYS A 294 7.07 -51.28 -25.79
C CYS A 294 8.26 -50.57 -26.46
N CYS A 295 9.45 -51.10 -26.17
CA CYS A 295 10.47 -51.65 -27.09
C CYS A 295 11.89 -51.26 -26.65
N GLY A 296 12.73 -52.28 -26.38
CA GLY A 296 14.14 -52.15 -26.05
C GLY A 296 14.62 -53.25 -25.12
#